data_AF-A0ABD3FMW7-F1
#
_entry.id   AF-A0ABD3FMW7-F1
#
_cell.length_a   1.000
_cell.length_b   1.000
_cell.length_c   1.000
_cell.angle_alpha   90.00
_cell.angle_beta   90.00
_cell.angle_gamma   90.00
#
_symmetry.space_group_name_H-M   'P 1'
#
loop_
_entity.id
_entity.type
_entity.pdbx_description
1 polymer ?
#
loop_
_entity_poly.entity_id
_entity_poly.type
_entity_poly.pdbx_seq_one_letter_code
_entity_poly.pdbx_strand_id
1 'polypeptide(L)'
;MSSLIKSAAESSDEDPRRYGTHSLRSGGVTARFAAGADSNTVKQFGRWNSNAYEGYIRLGDAQEVGLASHMISRRHLSAPNNGQPQLL
;
A
#
# COMPACT_ATOMS: atom_id res chain seq x y z
N MET A 1 -4.38 14.89 -22.21
CA MET A 1 -4.64 14.25 -20.89
C MET A 1 -3.69 14.71 -19.78
N SER A 2 -2.43 15.04 -20.05
CA SER A 2 -1.51 15.55 -19.02
C SER A 2 -1.87 16.96 -18.48
N SER A 3 -2.55 17.81 -19.23
CA SER A 3 -2.84 19.20 -18.83
C SER A 3 -3.73 19.29 -17.59
N LEU A 4 -4.82 18.51 -17.52
CA LEU A 4 -5.71 18.51 -16.35
C LEU A 4 -5.01 18.03 -15.07
N ILE A 5 -4.14 17.03 -15.17
CA ILE A 5 -3.34 16.54 -14.03
C ILE A 5 -2.39 17.63 -13.55
N LYS A 6 -1.75 18.35 -14.48
CA LYS A 6 -0.87 19.46 -14.16
C LYS A 6 -1.62 20.61 -13.49
N SER A 7 -2.75 21.04 -14.05
CA SER A 7 -3.58 22.08 -13.43
C SER A 7 -4.11 21.68 -12.05
N ALA A 8 -4.45 20.40 -11.85
CA ALA A 8 -4.84 19.91 -10.53
C ALA A 8 -3.68 19.90 -9.52
N ALA A 9 -2.45 19.64 -9.98
CA ALA A 9 -1.25 19.78 -9.14
C ALA A 9 -1.01 21.24 -8.77
N GLU A 10 -1.09 22.16 -9.74
CA GLU A 10 -0.98 23.61 -9.51
C GLU A 10 -2.02 24.10 -8.49
N SER A 11 -3.28 23.67 -8.63
CA SER A 11 -4.34 24.05 -7.68
C SER A 11 -4.18 23.45 -6.28
N SER A 12 -3.31 22.45 -6.13
CA SER A 12 -2.99 21.79 -4.86
C SER A 12 -1.65 22.27 -4.27
N ASP A 13 -1.07 23.35 -4.82
CA ASP A 13 0.24 23.91 -4.42
C ASP A 13 1.43 22.94 -4.63
N GLU A 14 1.32 22.06 -5.64
CA GLU A 14 2.33 21.05 -5.95
C GLU A 14 3.06 21.34 -7.27
N ASP A 15 4.31 20.88 -7.40
CA ASP A 15 5.10 21.07 -8.65
C ASP A 15 4.54 20.21 -9.79
N PRO A 16 3.91 20.80 -10.83
CA PRO A 16 3.19 20.06 -11.87
C PRO A 16 4.11 19.18 -12.73
N ARG A 17 5.42 19.45 -12.73
CA ARG A 17 6.41 18.65 -13.46
C ARG A 17 6.59 17.27 -12.84
N ARG A 18 6.22 17.10 -11.58
CA ARG A 18 6.26 15.82 -10.86
C ARG A 18 5.03 14.94 -11.13
N TYR A 19 3.98 15.51 -11.72
CA TYR A 19 2.70 14.83 -11.90
C TYR A 19 2.37 14.57 -13.37
N GLY A 20 2.00 13.33 -13.63
CA GLY A 20 1.50 12.84 -14.92
C GLY A 20 0.70 11.55 -14.74
N THR A 21 0.14 11.03 -15.82
CA THR A 21 -0.74 9.85 -15.78
C THR A 21 -0.11 8.66 -15.06
N HIS A 22 1.18 8.41 -15.26
CA HIS A 22 1.90 7.32 -14.61
C HIS A 22 2.04 7.54 -13.10
N SER A 23 2.43 8.74 -12.67
CA SER A 23 2.51 9.08 -11.24
C SER A 23 1.16 8.92 -10.55
N LEU A 24 0.07 9.32 -11.21
CA LEU A 24 -1.29 9.23 -10.67
C LEU A 24 -1.75 7.77 -10.57
N ARG A 25 -1.31 6.91 -11.50
CA ARG A 25 -1.54 5.47 -11.43
C ARG A 25 -0.82 4.85 -10.23
N SER A 26 0.47 5.15 -10.03
CA SER A 26 1.23 4.68 -8.86
C SER A 26 0.66 5.20 -7.54
N GLY A 27 0.37 6.51 -7.47
CA GLY A 27 -0.22 7.13 -6.29
C GLY A 27 -1.59 6.56 -5.95
N GLY A 28 -2.45 6.36 -6.95
CA GLY A 28 -3.78 5.77 -6.75
C GLY A 28 -3.74 4.33 -6.26
N VAL A 29 -2.81 3.51 -6.77
CA VAL A 29 -2.62 2.13 -6.28
C VAL A 29 -2.08 2.15 -4.84
N THR A 30 -1.10 3.00 -4.57
CA THR A 30 -0.50 3.19 -3.24
C THR A 30 -1.53 3.62 -2.19
N ALA A 31 -2.36 4.62 -2.50
CA ALA A 31 -3.38 5.12 -1.59
C ALA A 31 -4.41 4.03 -1.22
N ARG A 32 -4.78 3.18 -2.19
CA ARG A 32 -5.67 2.04 -1.94
C ARG A 32 -5.04 0.97 -1.08
N PHE A 33 -3.77 0.65 -1.34
CA PHE A 33 -3.03 -0.29 -0.52
C PHE A 33 -2.94 0.21 0.93
N ALA A 34 -2.61 1.48 1.14
CA ALA A 34 -2.57 2.11 2.47
C ALA A 34 -3.94 2.13 3.16
N ALA A 35 -5.03 2.22 2.40
CA ALA A 35 -6.40 2.12 2.91
C ALA A 35 -6.87 0.67 3.18
N GLY A 36 -6.03 -0.34 2.95
CA GLY A 36 -6.36 -1.75 3.14
C GLY A 36 -7.28 -2.33 2.07
N ALA A 37 -7.36 -1.71 0.89
CA ALA A 37 -8.13 -2.25 -0.22
C ALA A 37 -7.57 -3.61 -0.66
N ASP A 38 -8.46 -4.55 -0.97
CA ASP A 38 -8.07 -5.85 -1.49
C ASP A 38 -7.59 -5.78 -2.95
N SER A 39 -6.94 -6.85 -3.39
CA SER A 39 -6.38 -6.98 -4.72
C SER A 39 -7.40 -6.89 -5.86
N ASN A 40 -8.63 -7.39 -5.68
CA ASN A 40 -9.67 -7.27 -6.69
C ASN A 40 -10.16 -5.82 -6.81
N THR A 41 -10.31 -5.11 -5.70
CA THR A 41 -10.64 -3.68 -5.71
C THR A 41 -9.59 -2.85 -6.44
N VAL A 42 -8.30 -3.10 -6.19
CA VAL A 42 -7.19 -2.41 -6.89
C VAL A 42 -7.19 -2.74 -8.39
N LYS A 43 -7.38 -4.02 -8.75
CA LYS A 43 -7.46 -4.48 -10.14
C LYS A 43 -8.61 -3.83 -10.89
N GLN A 44 -9.82 -3.83 -10.31
CA GLN A 44 -11.00 -3.24 -10.91
C GLN A 44 -10.79 -1.74 -11.16
N PHE A 45 -10.27 -1.01 -10.17
CA PHE A 45 -10.07 0.43 -10.32
C PHE A 45 -9.01 0.76 -11.38
N GLY A 46 -7.89 0.04 -11.37
CA GLY A 46 -6.78 0.30 -12.30
C GLY A 46 -6.90 -0.40 -13.65
N ARG A 47 -7.96 -1.17 -13.88
CA ARG A 47 -8.18 -2.01 -15.07
C ARG A 47 -7.02 -2.99 -15.32
N TRP A 48 -6.60 -3.68 -14.27
CA TRP A 48 -5.56 -4.70 -14.33
C TRP A 48 -6.18 -6.09 -14.35
N ASN A 49 -5.73 -6.93 -15.29
CA ASN A 49 -6.11 -8.35 -15.30
C ASN A 49 -5.13 -9.22 -14.50
N SER A 50 -3.90 -8.74 -14.32
CA SER A 50 -2.82 -9.43 -13.60
C SER A 50 -2.43 -8.68 -12.32
N ASN A 51 -1.50 -9.24 -11.56
CA ASN A 51 -0.92 -8.63 -10.37
C ASN A 51 0.16 -7.57 -10.68
N ALA A 52 0.31 -7.14 -11.93
CA ALA A 52 1.35 -6.17 -12.29
C ALA A 52 1.19 -4.79 -11.59
N TYR A 53 0.04 -4.53 -10.93
CA TYR A 53 -0.17 -3.33 -10.12
C TYR A 53 0.72 -3.32 -8.87
N GLU A 54 1.21 -4.46 -8.41
CA GLU A 54 2.06 -4.56 -7.22
C GLU A 54 3.34 -3.73 -7.38
N GLY A 55 3.94 -3.72 -8.57
CA GLY A 55 5.13 -2.90 -8.88
C GLY A 55 4.86 -1.38 -8.91
N TYR A 56 3.61 -0.95 -8.77
CA TYR A 56 3.21 0.46 -8.73
C TYR A 56 2.96 0.95 -7.30
N ILE A 57 2.97 0.06 -6.30
CA ILE A 57 2.84 0.41 -4.88
C ILE A 57 4.15 1.05 -4.43
N ARG A 58 4.07 2.25 -3.84
CA ARG A 58 5.20 2.95 -3.22
C ARG A 58 4.90 3.17 -1.74
N LEU A 59 5.50 2.36 -0.87
CA LEU A 59 5.35 2.57 0.57
C LEU A 59 6.08 3.86 0.97
N GLY A 60 5.42 4.70 1.76
CA GLY A 60 6.06 5.83 2.44
C GLY A 60 6.49 5.45 3.85
N ASP A 61 7.36 6.27 4.45
CA ASP A 61 8.00 6.03 5.74
C ASP A 61 7.01 5.60 6.85
N ALA A 62 5.85 6.26 6.92
CA ALA A 62 4.83 5.93 7.93
C ALA A 62 4.26 4.51 7.78
N GLN A 63 4.09 4.02 6.54
CA GLN A 63 3.62 2.66 6.30
C GLN A 63 4.71 1.63 6.62
N GLU A 64 5.97 1.95 6.32
CA GLU A 64 7.11 1.08 6.66
C GLU A 64 7.30 0.96 8.17
N VAL A 65 7.20 2.08 8.91
CA VAL A 65 7.25 2.08 10.39
C VAL A 65 6.08 1.30 11.01
N GLY A 66 4.87 1.48 10.48
CA GLY A 66 3.71 0.72 10.93
C GLY A 66 3.87 -0.78 10.69
N LEU A 67 4.39 -1.16 9.51
CA LEU A 67 4.69 -2.54 9.17
C LEU A 67 5.76 -3.14 10.10
N ALA A 68 6.86 -2.41 10.34
CA ALA A 68 7.92 -2.84 11.26
C ALA A 68 7.39 -3.02 12.69
N SER A 69 6.55 -2.11 13.16
CA SER A 69 5.90 -2.21 14.48
C SER A 69 5.01 -3.46 14.58
N HIS A 70 4.29 -3.79 13.51
CA HIS A 70 3.45 -5.00 13.45
C HIS A 70 4.29 -6.29 13.43
N MET A 71 5.45 -6.28 12.77
CA MET A 71 6.40 -7.40 12.78
C MET A 71 6.96 -7.68 14.18
N ILE A 72 7.31 -6.63 14.93
CA ILE A 72 7.77 -6.76 16.33
C ILE A 72 6.65 -7.30 17.21
N SER A 73 5.43 -6.77 17.05
CA SER A 73 4.26 -7.15 17.86
C SER A 73 3.79 -8.59 17.62
N ARG A 74 3.87 -9.10 16.37
CA ARG A 74 3.50 -10.49 16.04
C ARG A 74 4.46 -11.54 16.59
N ARG A 75 5.72 -11.19 16.87
CA ARG A 75 6.73 -12.15 17.34
C ARG A 75 6.44 -12.70 18.75
N HIS A 76 5.54 -12.08 19.52
CA HIS A 76 5.19 -12.54 20.88
C HIS A 76 4.12 -13.66 20.92
N LEU A 77 3.47 -14.01 19.80
CA LEU A 77 2.38 -15.01 19.77
C LEU A 77 2.80 -16.41 19.27
N SER A 78 4.09 -16.63 19.01
CA SER A 78 4.60 -17.93 18.53
C SER A 78 5.69 -18.46 19.46
N ALA A 79 5.34 -18.80 20.70
CA ALA A 79 6.07 -19.79 21.48
C ALA A 79 5.11 -20.96 21.77
N PRO A 80 5.34 -22.17 21.23
CA PRO A 80 4.55 -23.33 21.61
C PRO A 80 4.80 -23.69 23.08
N ASN A 81 3.74 -23.74 23.87
CA ASN A 81 3.73 -24.26 25.24
C ASN A 81 3.90 -25.79 25.21
N ASN A 82 5.14 -26.27 25.10
CA ASN A 82 5.47 -27.69 25.23
C ASN A 82 5.86 -27.99 26.68
N GLY A 83 4.89 -28.30 27.56
CA GLY A 83 5.23 -28.68 28.92
C GLY A 83 4.12 -28.97 29.93
N GLN A 84 2.93 -29.42 29.52
CA GLN A 84 1.93 -29.91 30.50
C GLN A 84 1.87 -31.44 30.44
N PRO A 85 2.38 -32.18 31.44
CA PRO A 85 2.14 -33.61 31.54
C PRO A 85 0.68 -33.85 31.93
N GLN A 86 -0.04 -34.66 31.14
CA GLN A 86 -1.35 -35.17 31.53
C GLN A 86 -1.15 -36.20 32.65
N LEU A 87 -1.65 -35.86 33.84
CA LEU A 87 -1.80 -36.80 34.94
C LEU A 87 -3.00 -37.71 34.65
N LEU A 88 -2.72 -39.01 34.64
CA LEU A 88 -3.69 -40.11 34.71
C LEU A 88 -4.08 -40.34 36.18
#